data_AF-A0A401ZRC5-F1
#
_entry.id   AF-A0A401ZRC5-F1
#
_cell.length_a   1.000
_cell.length_b   1.000
_cell.length_c   1.000
_cell.angle_alpha   90.00
_cell.angle_beta   90.00
_cell.angle_gamma   90.00
#
_symmetry.space_group_name_H-M   'P 1'
#
loop_
_entity.id
_entity.type
_entity.pdbx_description
1 polymer ?
#
loop_
_entity_poly.entity_id
_entity_poly.type
_entity_poly.pdbx_seq_one_letter_code
_entity_poly.pdbx_strand_id
1 'polypeptide(L)'
;MIDACSQINTKQDVPDTGSFEGDITAFLTSMATLLRTARWSSVVPSIIDAAERDPDIAQIHGIIQRGHAAPLREIIARAVRNGEIPMSTDPSTLIAVLLGPLFYRRWFSREPLDDTFVKAVVQNVISQL
;
A
#
# COMPACT_ATOMS: atom_id res chain seq x y z
N MET A 1 18.33 -0.94 -15.84
CA MET A 1 17.43 -0.35 -14.81
C MET A 1 15.97 -0.34 -15.26
N ILE A 2 15.69 -0.11 -16.56
CA ILE A 2 14.34 -0.19 -17.16
C ILE A 2 13.72 -1.61 -17.06
N ASP A 3 14.50 -2.68 -17.23
CA ASP A 3 14.00 -4.07 -17.10
C ASP A 3 13.61 -4.48 -15.67
N ALA A 4 14.06 -3.75 -14.65
CA ALA A 4 13.62 -4.02 -13.28
C ALA A 4 12.21 -3.46 -13.03
N CYS A 5 11.82 -2.41 -13.75
CA CYS A 5 10.51 -1.76 -13.60
C CYS A 5 9.38 -2.56 -14.27
N SER A 6 9.67 -3.35 -15.32
CA SER A 6 8.66 -4.17 -16.02
C SER A 6 8.22 -5.41 -15.22
N GLN A 7 9.00 -5.85 -14.23
CA GLN A 7 8.63 -6.95 -13.32
C GLN A 7 7.89 -6.50 -12.06
N ILE A 8 7.71 -5.19 -11.87
CA ILE A 8 6.88 -4.61 -10.81
C ILE A 8 5.43 -4.57 -11.31
N ASN A 9 4.91 -5.73 -11.72
CA ASN A 9 3.51 -5.88 -12.11
C ASN A 9 2.95 -7.18 -11.51
N THR A 10 3.07 -7.32 -10.19
CA THR A 10 2.12 -8.15 -9.46
C THR A 10 0.85 -7.34 -9.32
N LYS A 11 -0.08 -7.53 -10.27
CA LYS A 11 -1.47 -7.09 -10.10
C LYS A 11 -1.94 -7.64 -8.76
N GLN A 12 -2.08 -6.77 -7.77
CA GLN A 12 -2.68 -7.15 -6.50
C GLN A 12 -4.17 -7.28 -6.76
N ASP A 13 -4.73 -8.44 -6.42
CA ASP A 13 -6.17 -8.62 -6.47
C ASP A 13 -6.84 -7.63 -5.52
N VAL A 14 -8.06 -7.23 -5.89
CA VAL A 14 -8.94 -6.45 -4.99
C VAL A 14 -9.66 -7.49 -4.13
N PRO A 15 -9.35 -7.61 -2.82
CA PRO A 15 -10.09 -8.50 -1.94
C PRO A 15 -11.57 -8.12 -1.93
N ASP A 16 -12.45 -9.07 -1.66
CA ASP A 16 -13.88 -8.83 -1.46
C ASP A 16 -14.39 -9.82 -0.41
N THR A 17 -14.04 -9.55 0.84
CA THR A 17 -14.38 -10.40 1.99
C THR A 17 -15.77 -10.09 2.55
N GLY A 18 -16.47 -9.11 1.99
CA GLY A 18 -17.78 -8.64 2.45
C GLY A 18 -17.74 -7.59 3.57
N SER A 19 -16.56 -7.04 3.90
CA SER A 19 -16.43 -5.88 4.79
C SER A 19 -15.16 -5.09 4.51
N PHE A 20 -15.21 -3.78 4.74
CA PHE A 20 -14.06 -2.88 4.59
C PHE A 20 -12.88 -3.30 5.45
N GLU A 21 -13.12 -3.63 6.73
CA GLU A 21 -12.08 -4.11 7.65
C GLU A 21 -11.42 -5.40 7.14
N GLY A 22 -12.22 -6.34 6.64
CA GLY A 22 -11.70 -7.59 6.08
C GLY A 22 -10.89 -7.37 4.81
N ASP A 23 -11.36 -6.49 3.93
CA ASP A 23 -10.68 -6.16 2.67
C ASP A 23 -9.32 -5.50 2.91
N ILE A 24 -9.25 -4.49 3.78
CA ILE A 24 -7.97 -3.83 4.10
C ILE A 24 -7.03 -4.76 4.87
N THR A 25 -7.56 -5.65 5.72
CA THR A 25 -6.75 -6.66 6.43
C THR A 25 -6.13 -7.63 5.42
N ALA A 26 -6.91 -8.15 4.49
CA ALA A 26 -6.44 -9.08 3.46
C ALA A 26 -5.39 -8.41 2.57
N PHE A 27 -5.66 -7.19 2.11
CA PHE A 27 -4.73 -6.42 1.28
C PHE A 27 -3.41 -6.11 1.99
N LEU A 28 -3.47 -5.59 3.22
CA LEU A 28 -2.27 -5.23 3.98
C LEU A 28 -1.44 -6.45 4.38
N THR A 29 -2.06 -7.59 4.68
CA THR A 29 -1.36 -8.86 4.95
C THR A 29 -0.59 -9.35 3.72
N SER A 30 -1.22 -9.29 2.54
CA SER A 30 -0.56 -9.59 1.26
C SER A 30 0.63 -8.64 1.02
N MET A 31 0.40 -7.34 1.19
CA MET A 31 1.44 -6.32 0.99
C MET A 31 2.61 -6.50 1.97
N ALA A 32 2.35 -6.75 3.24
CA ALA A 32 3.36 -7.03 4.25
C ALA A 32 4.21 -8.26 3.87
N THR A 33 3.58 -9.30 3.32
CA THR A 33 4.29 -10.47 2.79
C THR A 33 5.17 -10.11 1.61
N LEU A 34 4.65 -9.37 0.63
CA LEU A 34 5.44 -8.93 -0.54
C LEU A 34 6.61 -8.03 -0.15
N LEU A 35 6.42 -7.12 0.80
CA LEU A 35 7.51 -6.28 1.29
C LEU A 35 8.63 -7.10 1.94
N ARG A 36 8.32 -8.26 2.53
CA ARG A 36 9.32 -9.19 3.09
C ARG A 36 9.98 -10.07 2.04
N THR A 37 9.23 -10.55 1.04
CA THR A 37 9.67 -11.66 0.17
C THR A 37 10.01 -11.23 -1.25
N ALA A 38 9.40 -10.17 -1.77
CA ALA A 38 9.54 -9.79 -3.16
C ALA A 38 10.87 -9.06 -3.41
N ARG A 39 11.56 -9.45 -4.50
CA ARG A 39 12.85 -8.88 -4.90
C ARG A 39 12.77 -7.38 -5.18
N TRP A 40 11.63 -6.88 -5.66
CA TRP A 40 11.46 -5.45 -5.93
C TRP A 40 11.56 -4.60 -4.65
N SER A 41 11.17 -5.15 -3.50
CA SER A 41 11.11 -4.40 -2.22
C SER A 41 12.47 -3.87 -1.77
N SER A 42 13.57 -4.53 -2.12
CA SER A 42 14.92 -4.10 -1.78
C SER A 42 15.46 -3.04 -2.74
N VAL A 43 14.88 -2.90 -3.93
CA VAL A 43 15.35 -1.96 -4.97
C VAL A 43 14.64 -0.61 -4.86
N VAL A 44 13.44 -0.56 -4.28
CA VAL A 44 12.65 0.68 -4.13
C VAL A 44 13.42 1.83 -3.48
N PRO A 45 14.21 1.67 -2.41
CA PRO A 45 14.99 2.78 -1.84
C PRO A 45 15.95 3.43 -2.83
N SER A 46 16.59 2.65 -3.71
CA SER A 46 17.46 3.19 -4.77
C SER A 46 16.68 3.94 -5.84
N ILE A 47 15.45 3.54 -6.13
CA ILE A 47 14.56 4.25 -7.05
C ILE A 47 14.13 5.59 -6.43
N ILE A 48 13.80 5.60 -5.14
CA ILE A 48 13.46 6.82 -4.39
C ILE A 48 14.64 7.80 -4.41
N ASP A 49 15.85 7.34 -4.10
CA ASP A 49 17.06 8.18 -4.15
C ASP A 49 17.33 8.76 -5.55
N ALA A 50 17.07 7.98 -6.61
CA ALA A 50 17.19 8.47 -7.98
C ALA A 50 16.10 9.51 -8.31
N ALA A 51 14.87 9.31 -7.86
CA ALA A 51 13.75 10.21 -8.08
C ALA A 51 13.97 11.61 -7.45
N GLU A 52 14.70 11.71 -6.34
CA GLU A 52 15.05 13.01 -5.73
C GLU A 52 15.98 13.86 -6.62
N ARG A 53 16.66 13.24 -7.58
CA ARG A 53 17.67 13.89 -8.43
C ARG A 53 17.25 13.97 -9.90
N ASP A 54 16.22 13.23 -10.29
CA ASP A 54 15.76 13.10 -11.67
C ASP A 54 14.21 13.16 -11.73
N PRO A 55 13.63 14.26 -12.24
CA PRO A 55 12.19 14.43 -12.37
C PRO A 55 11.48 13.37 -13.23
N ASP A 56 12.15 12.82 -14.24
CA ASP A 56 11.57 11.80 -15.12
C ASP A 56 11.43 10.48 -14.37
N ILE A 57 12.43 10.13 -13.56
CA ILE A 57 12.37 8.98 -12.66
C ILE A 57 11.29 9.18 -11.59
N ALA A 58 11.16 10.39 -11.03
CA ALA A 58 10.11 10.72 -10.07
C ALA A 58 8.71 10.53 -10.68
N GLN A 59 8.51 10.97 -11.93
CA GLN A 59 7.25 10.78 -12.64
C GLN A 59 6.92 9.30 -12.85
N ILE A 60 7.88 8.50 -13.34
CA ILE A 60 7.71 7.06 -13.56
C ILE A 60 7.41 6.35 -12.23
N HIS A 61 8.16 6.65 -11.18
CA HIS A 61 7.94 6.10 -9.85
C HIS A 61 6.53 6.43 -9.35
N GLY A 62 6.08 7.68 -9.51
CA GLY A 62 4.73 8.10 -9.16
C GLY A 62 3.64 7.34 -9.93
N ILE A 63 3.83 7.03 -11.22
CA ILE A 63 2.89 6.21 -12.02
C ILE A 63 2.80 4.80 -11.45
N ILE A 64 3.93 4.17 -11.16
CA ILE A 64 4.00 2.81 -10.60
C ILE A 64 3.29 2.77 -9.24
N GLN A 65 3.58 3.73 -8.36
CA GLN A 65 2.93 3.79 -7.04
C GLN A 65 1.42 4.00 -7.13
N ARG A 66 0.94 4.81 -8.09
CA ARG A 66 -0.50 4.95 -8.34
C ARG A 66 -1.12 3.62 -8.75
N GLY A 67 -0.46 2.83 -9.59
CA GLY A 67 -0.89 1.48 -9.97
C GLY A 67 -0.96 0.52 -8.78
N HIS A 68 0.07 0.49 -7.93
CA HIS A 68 0.08 -0.34 -6.72
C HIS A 68 -1.01 0.00 -5.71
N ALA A 69 -1.34 1.29 -5.58
CA ALA A 69 -2.40 1.74 -4.70
C ALA A 69 -3.80 1.62 -5.33
N ALA A 70 -3.94 1.21 -6.60
CA ALA A 70 -5.24 1.11 -7.27
C ALA A 70 -6.21 0.12 -6.61
N PRO A 71 -5.79 -1.08 -6.16
CA PRO A 71 -6.71 -1.98 -5.47
C PRO A 71 -7.24 -1.41 -4.16
N LEU A 72 -6.39 -0.72 -3.40
CA LEU A 72 -6.80 -0.07 -2.16
C LEU A 72 -7.77 1.09 -2.42
N ARG A 73 -7.60 1.83 -3.52
CA ARG A 73 -8.61 2.82 -3.98
C ARG A 73 -9.96 2.17 -4.26
N GLU A 74 -9.98 1.01 -4.90
CA GLU A 74 -11.24 0.30 -5.18
C GLU A 74 -11.91 -0.19 -3.90
N ILE A 75 -11.16 -0.76 -2.95
CA ILE A 75 -11.67 -1.17 -1.64
C ILE A 75 -12.34 0.02 -0.93
N ILE A 76 -11.65 1.17 -0.87
CA ILE A 76 -12.18 2.39 -0.23
C ILE A 76 -13.42 2.90 -0.97
N ALA A 77 -13.40 2.93 -2.30
CA ALA A 77 -14.54 3.35 -3.10
C ALA A 77 -15.76 2.45 -2.86
N ARG A 78 -15.55 1.12 -2.79
CA ARG A 78 -16.62 0.15 -2.47
C ARG A 78 -17.17 0.37 -1.07
N ALA A 79 -16.31 0.55 -0.06
CA ALA A 79 -16.72 0.79 1.31
C ALA A 79 -17.55 2.09 1.45
N VAL A 80 -17.15 3.17 0.77
CA VAL A 80 -17.96 4.41 0.71
C VAL A 80 -19.32 4.15 0.06
N ARG A 81 -19.36 3.46 -1.09
CA ARG A 81 -20.62 3.14 -1.79
C ARG A 81 -21.58 2.31 -0.94
N ASN A 82 -21.05 1.40 -0.14
CA ASN A 82 -21.81 0.52 0.74
C ASN A 82 -22.20 1.18 2.08
N GLY A 83 -21.70 2.40 2.35
CA GLY A 83 -21.94 3.10 3.62
C GLY A 83 -21.15 2.53 4.81
N GLU A 84 -20.10 1.75 4.56
CA GLU A 84 -19.24 1.16 5.58
C GLU A 84 -18.27 2.17 6.20
N ILE A 85 -17.95 3.24 5.45
CA ILE A 85 -17.12 4.37 5.89
C ILE A 85 -17.73 5.70 5.43
N PRO A 86 -17.42 6.83 6.09
CA PRO A 86 -18.00 8.13 5.74
C PRO A 86 -17.71 8.57 4.29
N MET A 87 -18.69 9.18 3.62
CA MET A 87 -18.48 9.75 2.27
C MET A 87 -17.44 10.88 2.22
N SER A 88 -17.13 11.50 3.38
CA SER A 88 -16.10 12.53 3.51
C SER A 88 -14.68 11.97 3.59
N THR A 89 -14.52 10.65 3.58
CA THR A 89 -13.21 10.00 3.62
C THR A 89 -12.41 10.38 2.37
N ASP A 90 -11.23 11.00 2.56
CA ASP A 90 -10.27 11.19 1.47
C ASP A 90 -9.50 9.88 1.22
N PRO A 91 -9.66 9.22 0.06
CA PRO A 91 -8.96 7.97 -0.23
C PRO A 91 -7.44 8.12 -0.22
N SER A 92 -6.92 9.29 -0.60
CA SER A 92 -5.47 9.51 -0.70
C SER A 92 -4.83 9.50 0.68
N THR A 93 -5.43 10.21 1.64
CA THR A 93 -5.02 10.20 3.05
C THR A 93 -5.14 8.80 3.64
N LEU A 94 -6.26 8.12 3.43
CA LEU A 94 -6.49 6.78 3.99
C LEU A 94 -5.46 5.75 3.47
N ILE A 95 -5.12 5.80 2.18
CA ILE A 95 -4.06 4.97 1.59
C ILE A 95 -2.70 5.25 2.24
N ALA A 96 -2.37 6.53 2.46
CA ALA A 96 -1.11 6.91 3.10
C ALA A 96 -1.01 6.38 4.53
N VAL A 97 -2.10 6.43 5.30
CA VAL A 97 -2.16 5.89 6.67
C VAL A 97 -2.09 4.36 6.69
N LEU A 98 -2.65 3.68 5.70
CA LEU A 98 -2.62 2.20 5.61
C LEU A 98 -1.26 1.67 5.16
N LEU A 99 -0.62 2.28 4.15
CA LEU A 99 0.65 1.81 3.59
C LEU A 99 1.88 2.36 4.31
N GLY A 100 1.81 3.59 4.82
CA GLY A 100 2.92 4.28 5.48
C GLY A 100 3.58 3.46 6.60
N PRO A 101 2.82 2.85 7.55
CA PRO A 101 3.38 2.03 8.61
C PRO A 101 4.15 0.80 8.11
N LEU A 102 3.65 0.14 7.05
CA LEU A 102 4.30 -1.01 6.43
C LEU A 102 5.65 -0.61 5.80
N PHE A 103 5.66 0.51 5.07
CA PHE A 103 6.88 1.07 4.47
C PHE A 103 7.87 1.55 5.52
N TYR A 104 7.38 2.18 6.60
CA TYR A 104 8.18 2.61 7.73
C TYR A 104 8.93 1.43 8.36
N ARG A 105 8.23 0.33 8.69
CA ARG A 105 8.88 -0.87 9.22
C ARG A 105 9.81 -1.52 8.22
N ARG A 106 9.42 -1.59 6.95
CA ARG A 106 10.24 -2.23 5.92
C ARG A 106 11.57 -1.51 5.68
N TRP A 107 11.56 -0.19 5.49
CA TRP A 107 12.73 0.54 5.02
C TRP A 107 13.45 1.33 6.11
N PHE A 108 12.74 1.79 7.15
CA PHE A 108 13.28 2.69 8.16
C PHE A 108 13.55 1.98 9.49
N SER A 109 12.52 1.59 10.25
CA SER A 109 12.71 1.06 11.61
C SER A 109 13.24 -0.37 11.64
N ARG A 110 13.04 -1.14 10.55
CA ARG A 110 13.43 -2.56 10.44
C ARG A 110 12.84 -3.47 11.53
N GLU A 111 11.73 -3.03 12.14
CA GLU A 111 10.94 -3.84 13.08
C GLU A 111 10.19 -4.98 12.37
N PRO A 112 9.72 -6.00 13.11
CA PRO A 112 8.92 -7.09 12.56
C PRO A 112 7.71 -6.59 11.75
N LEU A 113 7.55 -7.13 10.54
CA LEU A 113 6.43 -6.85 9.65
C LEU A 113 5.54 -8.09 9.54
N ASP A 114 4.82 -8.37 10.62
CA ASP A 114 3.98 -9.57 10.81
C ASP A 114 2.48 -9.23 10.89
N ASP A 115 1.65 -10.26 10.97
CA ASP A 115 0.19 -10.15 11.00
C ASP A 115 -0.31 -9.40 12.24
N THR A 116 0.43 -9.48 13.36
CA THR A 116 0.11 -8.73 14.58
C THR A 116 0.21 -7.22 14.32
N PHE A 117 1.26 -6.79 13.63
CA PHE A 117 1.40 -5.39 13.24
C PHE A 117 0.33 -4.94 12.24
N VAL A 118 0.06 -5.75 11.22
CA VAL A 118 -0.98 -5.44 10.23
C VAL A 118 -2.33 -5.24 10.93
N LYS A 119 -2.69 -6.15 11.84
CA LYS A 119 -3.92 -6.03 12.65
C LYS A 119 -3.95 -4.73 13.45
N ALA A 120 -2.84 -4.36 14.10
CA ALA A 120 -2.77 -3.11 14.86
C ALA A 120 -2.95 -1.87 13.97
N VAL A 121 -2.37 -1.85 12.76
CA VAL A 121 -2.56 -0.77 11.78
C VAL A 121 -4.03 -0.65 11.38
N VAL A 122 -4.67 -1.78 11.04
CA VAL A 122 -6.10 -1.81 10.67
C VAL A 122 -6.97 -1.29 11.81
N GLN A 123 -6.77 -1.77 13.04
CA GLN A 123 -7.54 -1.34 14.21
C GLN A 123 -7.38 0.16 14.50
N ASN A 124 -6.18 0.70 14.33
CA ASN A 124 -5.93 2.13 14.48
C ASN A 124 -6.66 2.96 13.42
N VAL A 125 -6.79 2.47 12.19
CA VAL A 125 -7.53 3.15 11.13
C VAL A 125 -9.03 3.08 11.38
N ILE A 126 -9.56 1.89 11.67
CA ILE A 126 -11.00 1.69 11.91
C ILE A 126 -11.50 2.52 13.09
N SER A 127 -10.69 2.70 14.15
CA SER A 127 -11.10 3.51 15.30
C SER A 127 -11.18 5.02 15.04
N GLN A 128 -10.75 5.48 13.86
CA GLN A 128 -10.74 6.90 13.46
C GLN A 128 -11.77 7.23 12.38
N LEU A 129 -12.51 6.23 11.87
CA LEU A 129 -13.54 6.36 10.84
C LEU A 129 -14.94 6.44 11.48
#